data_AF-A0A6P2A747-F1
#
_entry.id   AF-A0A6P2A747-F1
#
_cell.length_a   1.000
_cell.length_b   1.000
_cell.length_c   1.000
_cell.angle_alpha   90.00
_cell.angle_beta   90.00
_cell.angle_gamma   90.00
#
_symmetry.space_group_name_H-M   'P 1'
#
loop_
_entity.id
_entity.type
_entity.pdbx_description
1 polymer ?
#
loop_
_entity_poly.entity_id
_entity_poly.type
_entity_poly.pdbx_seq_one_letter_code
_entity_poly.pdbx_strand_id
1 'polypeptide(L)'
;MTFKVGELVIMQNASYYTEWNGALGVIVSPLAPRTSMDLLSMQYRTNPSYRVKVLTRDGIVVDARPHQIRRLRGPDEVTAGDRSHRRPTSADVS
;
A
#
# COMPACT_ATOMS: atom_id res chain seq x y z
N MET A 1 7.30 5.46 -5.65
CA MET A 1 7.23 5.81 -4.21
C MET A 1 7.85 4.66 -3.43
N THR A 2 8.70 4.95 -2.44
CA THR A 2 9.48 3.91 -1.73
C THR A 2 9.27 4.05 -0.23
N PHE A 3 9.02 2.94 0.46
CA PHE A 3 8.85 2.89 1.91
C PHE A 3 10.19 2.62 2.62
N LYS A 4 10.37 3.20 3.80
CA LYS A 4 11.54 2.98 4.68
C LYS A 4 11.26 1.88 5.70
N VAL A 5 12.30 1.23 6.21
CA VAL A 5 12.18 0.33 7.37
C VAL A 5 11.70 1.13 8.58
N GLY A 6 10.75 0.58 9.33
CA GLY A 6 10.07 1.23 10.45
C GLY A 6 8.83 2.04 10.05
N GLU A 7 8.55 2.21 8.76
CA GLU A 7 7.40 2.99 8.30
C GLU A 7 6.08 2.24 8.51
N LEU A 8 5.08 2.95 9.07
CA LEU A 8 3.73 2.44 9.27
C LEU A 8 2.93 2.51 7.96
N VAL A 9 2.34 1.39 7.59
CA VAL A 9 1.56 1.23 6.36
C VAL A 9 0.22 0.57 6.63
N ILE A 10 -0.73 0.80 5.73
CA ILE A 10 -1.96 0.04 5.63
C ILE A 10 -1.87 -0.92 4.45
N MET A 11 -2.25 -2.17 4.67
CA MET A 11 -2.30 -3.21 3.65
C MET A 11 -3.60 -3.09 2.83
N GLN A 12 -3.51 -3.28 1.53
CA GLN A 12 -4.62 -3.16 0.58
C GLN A 12 -4.42 -4.12 -0.60
N ASN A 13 -5.48 -4.43 -1.34
CA ASN A 13 -5.41 -5.23 -2.59
C ASN A 13 -4.52 -6.48 -2.45
N ALA A 14 -4.53 -7.12 -1.27
CA ALA A 14 -3.70 -8.27 -1.00
C ALA A 14 -4.16 -9.42 -1.88
N SER A 15 -3.35 -9.74 -2.89
CA SER A 15 -3.73 -10.68 -3.97
C SER A 15 -3.77 -12.13 -3.51
N TYR A 16 -3.18 -12.43 -2.35
CA TYR A 16 -3.04 -13.80 -1.82
C TYR A 16 -3.46 -13.94 -0.35
N TYR A 17 -3.61 -12.81 0.37
CA TYR A 17 -3.95 -12.78 1.79
C TYR A 17 -4.95 -11.67 2.04
N THR A 18 -6.15 -11.84 1.49
CA THR A 18 -7.26 -10.87 1.66
C THR A 18 -7.56 -10.63 3.13
N GLU A 19 -7.24 -11.58 4.02
CA GLU A 19 -7.28 -11.47 5.47
C GLU A 19 -6.51 -10.25 6.03
N TRP A 20 -5.50 -9.76 5.31
CA TRP A 20 -4.72 -8.59 5.74
C TRP A 20 -5.17 -7.28 5.10
N ASN A 21 -6.22 -7.28 4.26
CA ASN A 21 -6.74 -6.02 3.73
C ASN A 21 -7.25 -5.12 4.87
N GLY A 22 -6.78 -3.88 4.90
CA GLY A 22 -7.07 -2.92 5.97
C GLY A 22 -6.20 -3.09 7.22
N ALA A 23 -5.39 -4.14 7.32
CA ALA A 23 -4.50 -4.34 8.45
C ALA A 23 -3.38 -3.30 8.46
N LEU A 24 -3.01 -2.86 9.66
CA LEU A 24 -1.82 -2.05 9.86
C LEU A 24 -0.58 -2.93 9.88
N GLY A 25 0.51 -2.42 9.32
CA GLY A 25 1.78 -3.11 9.31
C GLY A 25 2.97 -2.16 9.39
N VAL A 26 4.12 -2.70 9.77
CA VAL A 26 5.38 -1.97 9.79
C VAL A 26 6.35 -2.61 8.81
N ILE A 27 7.00 -1.80 7.99
CA ILE A 27 8.05 -2.28 7.09
C ILE A 27 9.24 -2.76 7.92
N VAL A 28 9.57 -4.04 7.85
CA VAL A 28 10.71 -4.64 8.57
C VAL A 28 11.89 -4.98 7.65
N SER A 29 11.70 -4.95 6.33
CA SER A 29 12.79 -5.04 5.37
C SER A 29 12.48 -4.25 4.10
N PRO A 30 13.51 -3.67 3.46
CA PRO A 30 13.33 -2.86 2.25
C PRO A 30 12.84 -3.70 1.07
N LEU A 31 12.47 -2.99 -0.01
CA LEU A 31 12.09 -3.58 -1.28
C LEU A 31 13.26 -4.40 -1.83
N ALA A 32 13.04 -5.69 -2.03
CA ALA A 32 14.02 -6.59 -2.62
C ALA A 32 13.30 -7.63 -3.48
N PRO A 33 13.98 -8.27 -4.45
CA PRO A 33 13.47 -9.45 -5.10
C PRO A 33 13.25 -10.55 -4.06
N ARG A 34 12.03 -11.07 -3.97
CA ARG A 34 11.67 -12.16 -3.06
C ARG A 34 10.95 -13.24 -3.84
N THR A 35 11.39 -14.48 -3.63
CA THR A 35 10.77 -15.66 -4.22
C THR A 35 9.70 -16.17 -3.28
N SER A 36 8.46 -16.19 -3.77
CA SER A 36 7.34 -16.79 -3.05
C SER A 36 6.59 -17.74 -3.97
N MET A 37 5.89 -18.70 -3.37
CA MET A 37 5.01 -19.60 -4.11
C MET A 37 3.71 -18.86 -4.43
N ASP A 38 3.41 -18.71 -5.72
CA ASP A 38 2.10 -18.27 -6.17
C ASP A 38 1.12 -19.42 -5.99
N LEU A 39 0.22 -19.30 -5.00
CA LEU A 39 -0.70 -20.37 -4.61
C LEU A 39 -1.75 -20.70 -5.68
N LEU A 40 -1.99 -19.82 -6.65
CA LEU A 40 -2.93 -20.09 -7.74
C LEU A 40 -2.27 -20.92 -8.85
N SER A 41 -1.03 -20.58 -9.20
CA SER A 41 -0.29 -21.27 -10.26
C SER A 41 0.64 -22.39 -9.76
N MET A 42 0.80 -22.51 -8.43
CA MET A 42 1.73 -23.44 -7.77
C MET A 42 3.17 -23.32 -8.27
N GLN A 43 3.56 -22.13 -8.73
CA GLN A 43 4.89 -21.83 -9.24
C GLN A 43 5.61 -20.84 -8.32
N TYR A 44 6.92 -21.04 -8.16
CA TYR A 44 7.77 -20.04 -7.54
C TYR A 44 7.92 -18.84 -8.45
N ARG A 45 7.62 -17.65 -7.93
CA ARG A 45 7.76 -16.39 -8.64
C ARG A 45 8.58 -15.41 -7.83
N THR A 46 9.58 -14.84 -8.47
CA THR A 46 10.38 -13.77 -7.88
C THR A 46 9.72 -12.43 -8.19
N ASN A 47 9.29 -11.73 -7.15
CA ASN A 47 8.68 -10.41 -7.28
C ASN A 47 9.37 -9.40 -6.34
N PRO A 48 9.44 -8.12 -6.73
CA PRO A 48 9.90 -7.08 -5.82
C PRO A 48 8.86 -6.87 -4.70
N SER A 49 9.26 -7.17 -3.46
CA SER A 49 8.37 -7.11 -2.29
C SER A 49 9.08 -6.54 -1.06
N TYR A 50 8.31 -5.84 -0.22
CA TYR A 50 8.69 -5.47 1.14
C TYR A 50 8.37 -6.62 2.10
N ARG A 51 9.11 -6.73 3.22
CA ARG A 51 8.60 -7.49 4.38
C ARG A 51 7.86 -6.55 5.29
N VAL A 52 6.63 -6.93 5.63
CA VAL A 52 5.74 -6.18 6.50
C VAL A 52 5.42 -7.06 7.70
N LYS A 53 5.67 -6.56 8.91
CA LYS A 53 5.13 -7.16 10.12
C LYS A 53 3.71 -6.63 10.31
N VAL A 54 2.71 -7.49 10.19
CA VAL A 54 1.31 -7.15 10.42
C VAL A 54 1.08 -7.00 11.92
N LEU A 55 0.41 -5.92 12.30
CA LEU A 55 0.13 -5.59 13.70
C LEU A 55 -1.12 -6.34 14.18
N THR A 56 -0.99 -7.66 14.30
CA THR A 56 -1.98 -8.57 14.88
C THR A 56 -1.46 -9.13 16.20
N ARG A 57 -2.30 -9.87 16.95
CA ARG A 57 -1.89 -10.50 18.22
C ARG A 57 -0.63 -11.37 18.09
N ASP A 58 -0.51 -12.08 16.97
CA ASP A 58 0.57 -13.05 16.74
C ASP A 58 1.77 -12.44 15.99
N GLY A 59 1.62 -11.22 15.45
CA GLY A 59 2.74 -10.45 14.87
C GLY A 59 3.40 -11.10 13.65
N ILE A 60 2.59 -11.55 12.69
CA ILE A 60 3.04 -12.28 11.49
C ILE A 60 3.81 -11.36 10.52
N VAL A 61 4.83 -11.91 9.85
CA VAL A 61 5.58 -11.22 8.78
C VAL A 61 5.16 -11.77 7.42
N VAL A 62 4.77 -10.87 6.52
CA VAL A 62 4.33 -11.20 5.16
C VAL A 62 5.14 -10.41 4.12
N ASP A 63 5.27 -11.00 2.93
CA ASP A 63 5.82 -10.30 1.78
C ASP A 63 4.70 -9.55 1.05
N ALA A 64 4.84 -8.23 0.88
CA ALA A 64 3.85 -7.38 0.24
C ALA A 64 4.46 -6.61 -0.93
N ARG A 65 3.79 -6.65 -2.09
CA ARG A 65 4.20 -5.89 -3.29
C ARG A 65 3.90 -4.39 -3.10
N PRO A 66 4.60 -3.50 -3.82
CA PRO A 66 4.40 -2.05 -3.67
C PRO A 66 2.95 -1.56 -3.82
N HIS A 67 2.15 -2.16 -4.69
CA HIS A 67 0.75 -1.78 -4.88
C HIS A 67 -0.18 -2.28 -3.76
N GLN A 68 0.29 -3.24 -2.95
CA GLN A 68 -0.48 -3.86 -1.87
C GLN A 68 -0.34 -3.13 -0.53
N ILE A 69 0.42 -2.03 -0.50
CA ILE A 69 0.63 -1.23 0.71
C ILE A 69 0.48 0.25 0.38
N ARG A 70 0.03 1.01 1.36
CA ARG A 70 -0.11 2.46 1.26
C ARG A 70 0.37 3.10 2.56
N ARG A 71 0.90 4.31 2.48
CA ARG A 71 1.18 5.11 3.68
C ARG A 71 -0.09 5.35 4.45
N LEU A 72 -0.02 5.19 5.77
CA LEU A 72 -1.03 5.74 6.65
C LEU A 72 -0.82 7.26 6.67
N ARG A 73 -1.73 8.00 6.05
CA ARG A 73 -1.70 9.47 6.13
C ARG A 73 -2.17 9.87 7.52
N GLY A 74 -1.41 10.74 8.19
CA GLY A 74 -1.81 11.29 9.47
C GLY A 74 -3.03 12.21 9.33
N PRO A 75 -3.73 12.52 10.43
CA PRO A 75 -4.85 13.47 10.42
C PRO A 75 -4.45 14.87 9.90
N ASP A 76 -3.16 15.22 9.90
CA ASP A 76 -2.65 16.50 9.39
C ASP A 76 -2.38 16.49 7.86
N GLU A 77 -2.46 15.34 7.18
CA GLU A 77 -2.37 15.26 5.72
C GLU A 77 -3.77 15.37 5.07
N VAL A 78 -4.52 16.42 5.44
CA VAL A 78 -5.77 16.78 4.77
C VAL A 78 -5.43 17.42 3.41
N THR A 79 -5.59 16.62 2.36
CA THR A 79 -6.13 17.02 1.05
C THR A 79 -5.63 18.35 0.47
N ALA A 80 -4.34 18.41 0.11
CA ALA A 80 -3.88 19.32 -0.95
C ALA A 80 -4.37 18.78 -2.31
N GLY A 81 -5.68 18.88 -2.57
CA GLY A 81 -6.27 18.27 -3.78
C GLY A 81 -7.69 18.71 -4.13
N ASP A 82 -8.21 19.77 -3.52
CA ASP A 82 -9.56 20.28 -3.83
C ASP A 82 -9.55 21.76 -4.24
N ARG A 83 -8.67 22.12 -5.19
CA ARG A 83 -8.57 23.49 -5.74
C ARG A 83 -8.43 23.56 -7.26
N SER A 84 -9.04 22.65 -8.01
CA SER A 84 -9.17 22.82 -9.46
C SER A 84 -10.49 22.32 -10.02
N HIS A 85 -11.60 22.70 -9.37
CA HIS A 85 -12.92 22.79 -10.01
C HIS A 85 -13.53 24.18 -9.79
N ARG A 86 -12.90 25.19 -10.39
CA ARG A 86 -13.58 26.45 -10.70
C ARG A 86 -13.03 26.99 -12.02
N ARG A 87 -13.46 26.41 -13.12
CA ARG A 87 -13.41 27.10 -14.41
C ARG A 87 -14.64 28.01 -14.45
N PRO A 88 -14.48 29.33 -14.62
CA PRO A 88 -15.61 30.24 -14.69
C PRO A 88 -16.44 29.91 -15.93
N THR A 89 -17.75 29.76 -15.74
CA THR A 89 -18.74 29.81 -16.80
C THR A 89 -18.69 31.20 -17.43
N SER A 90 -18.19 31.30 -18.65
CA SER A 90 -18.46 32.45 -19.53
C SER A 90 -19.93 32.38 -19.94
N ALA A 91 -20.77 33.08 -19.18
CA ALA A 91 -22.13 33.43 -19.57
C ALA A 91 -22.09 34.65 -20.49
N ASP A 92 -22.97 34.63 -21.48
CA ASP A 92 -23.58 35.76 -22.19
C ASP A 92 -22.67 36.83 -22.81
N VAL A 93 -22.45 36.69 -24.12
CA VAL A 93 -22.38 37.84 -25.02
C VAL A 93 -23.61 37.76 -25.91
N SER A 94 -24.52 38.71 -25.69
CA SER A 94 -25.68 39.02 -26.54
C SER A 94 -25.26 39.59 -27.89
#